data_AF-R3WI39-F1
#
_entry.id   AF-R3WI39-F1
#
_cell.length_a   1.000
_cell.length_b   1.000
_cell.length_c   1.000
_cell.angle_alpha   90.00
_cell.angle_beta   90.00
_cell.angle_gamma   90.00
#
_symmetry.space_group_name_H-M   'P 1'
#
loop_
_entity.id
_entity.type
_entity.pdbx_description
1 polymer ?
#
loop_
_entity_poly.entity_id
_entity_poly.type
_entity_poly.pdbx_seq_one_letter_code
_entity_poly.pdbx_strand_id
1 'polypeptide(L)' 'MAPLSESRLNELERILVEIILFGGIACLTFFTGNKKIAATYLLIITINTVFDHVL' A
#
# COMPACT_ATOMS: atom_id res chain seq x y z
N MET A 1 -0.49 -7.74 -16.65
CA MET A 1 0.66 -7.35 -15.81
C MET A 1 1.87 -7.21 -16.71
N ALA A 2 2.67 -6.14 -16.56
CA ALA A 2 3.89 -5.97 -17.34
C ALA A 2 4.87 -7.13 -17.06
N PRO A 3 5.71 -7.52 -18.04
CA PRO A 3 6.67 -8.61 -17.87
C PRO A 3 7.59 -8.34 -16.66
N LEU A 4 7.83 -9.38 -15.86
CA LEU A 4 8.67 -9.33 -14.67
C LEU A 4 10.11 -8.95 -15.04
N SER A 5 10.55 -7.75 -14.63
CA SER A 5 11.94 -7.33 -14.71
C SER A 5 12.79 -8.12 -13.71
N GLU A 6 14.01 -8.50 -14.09
CA GLU A 6 14.99 -9.14 -13.19
C GLU A 6 15.37 -8.25 -12.00
N SER A 7 15.10 -6.94 -12.08
CA SER A 7 15.33 -5.97 -11.01
C SER A 7 14.14 -5.82 -10.05
N ARG A 8 13.11 -6.67 -10.14
CA ARG A 8 11.92 -6.54 -9.28
C ARG A 8 12.29 -6.89 -7.84
N LEU A 9 11.87 -6.03 -6.92
CA LEU A 9 11.93 -6.30 -5.48
C LEU A 9 11.23 -7.63 -5.18
N ASN A 10 11.79 -8.39 -4.24
CA ASN A 10 11.18 -9.62 -3.74
C ASN A 10 9.82 -9.32 -3.10
N GLU A 11 8.94 -10.33 -2.99
CA GLU A 11 7.59 -10.21 -2.39
C GLU A 11 7.62 -9.45 -1.05
N LEU A 12 8.54 -9.85 -0.15
CA LEU A 12 8.70 -9.25 1.17
C LEU A 12 9.15 -7.79 1.12
N GLU A 13 10.03 -7.46 0.19
CA GLU A 13 10.50 -6.09 0.00
C GLU A 13 9.39 -5.20 -0.57
N ARG A 14 8.57 -5.74 -1.48
CA ARG A 14 7.37 -5.05 -1.99
C ARG A 14 6.38 -4.78 -0.86
N ILE A 15 6.05 -5.78 -0.05
CA ILE A 15 5.15 -5.63 1.10
C ILE A 15 5.67 -4.55 2.06
N LEU A 16 6.97 -4.56 2.37
CA LEU A 16 7.60 -3.54 3.22
C LEU A 16 7.47 -2.13 2.63
N VAL A 17 7.76 -1.98 1.34
CA VAL A 17 7.65 -0.69 0.65
C VAL A 17 6.20 -0.19 0.64
N GLU A 18 5.23 -1.06 0.39
CA GLU A 18 3.82 -0.70 0.41
C GLU A 18 3.34 -0.27 1.80
N ILE A 19 3.73 -0.99 2.85
CA ILE A 19 3.41 -0.59 4.23
C ILE A 19 3.98 0.78 4.55
N ILE A 20 5.23 1.06 4.16
CA ILE A 20 5.88 2.35 4.43
C ILE A 20 5.19 3.48 3.65
N LEU A 21 4.98 3.30 2.34
CA LEU A 21 4.40 4.34 1.49
C LEU A 21 2.94 4.61 1.86
N PHE A 22 2.11 3.57 1.84
CA PHE A 22 0.68 3.72 2.03
C PHE A 22 0.31 3.92 3.50
N GLY A 23 0.99 3.20 4.41
CA GLY A 23 0.85 3.42 5.84
C GLY A 23 1.30 4.81 6.25
N GLY A 24 2.40 5.33 5.69
CA GLY A 24 2.87 6.69 5.91
C GLY A 24 1.85 7.75 5.47
N ILE A 25 1.30 7.63 4.26
CA ILE A 25 0.27 8.55 3.74
C ILE A 25 -1.00 8.47 4.58
N ALA A 26 -1.46 7.27 4.93
CA ALA A 26 -2.64 7.10 5.78
C ALA A 26 -2.45 7.73 7.17
N CYS A 27 -1.26 7.57 7.75
CA CYS A 27 -0.89 8.14 9.04
C CYS A 27 -0.87 9.68 8.99
N LEU A 28 -0.23 10.25 7.96
CA LEU A 28 -0.25 11.70 7.73
C LEU A 28 -1.68 12.21 7.55
N THR A 29 -2.48 11.55 6.72
CA THR A 29 -3.88 11.93 6.46
C THR A 29 -4.74 11.84 7.73
N PHE A 30 -4.44 10.90 8.63
CA PHE A 30 -5.13 10.76 9.91
C PHE A 30 -4.78 11.91 10.88
N PHE A 31 -3.52 12.34 10.92
CA PHE A 31 -3.06 13.39 11.82
C PHE A 31 -3.33 14.81 11.31
N THR A 32 -3.21 15.06 10.00
CA THR A 32 -3.33 16.41 9.41
C THR A 32 -4.66 16.64 8.70
N GLY A 33 -5.36 15.56 8.32
CA GLY A 33 -6.56 15.61 7.51
C GLY A 33 -7.79 15.09 8.24
N ASN A 34 -8.67 14.44 7.48
CA ASN A 34 -9.92 13.88 8.00
C ASN A 34 -9.76 12.38 8.29
N LYS A 35 -10.01 11.98 9.53
CA LYS A 35 -9.95 10.58 9.99
C LYS A 35 -10.82 9.64 9.14
N LYS A 36 -11.97 10.10 8.64
CA LYS A 36 -12.84 9.30 7.76
C LYS A 36 -12.17 9.02 6.42
N ILE A 37 -11.49 10.02 5.85
CA ILE A 37 -10.76 9.86 4.58
C ILE A 37 -9.57 8.91 4.77
N ALA A 38 -8.82 9.08 5.87
CA ALA A 38 -7.72 8.18 6.20
C ALA A 38 -8.17 6.72 6.33
N ALA A 39 -9.31 6.46 6.99
CA ALA A 39 -9.87 5.12 7.15
C ALA A 39 -10.31 4.50 5.81
N THR A 40 -11.02 5.27 4.97
CA THR A 40 -11.41 4.80 3.62
C THR A 40 -10.18 4.52 2.76
N TYR A 41 -9.16 5.37 2.84
CA TYR A 41 -7.92 5.21 2.09
C TYR A 41 -7.16 3.94 2.49
N LEU A 42 -7.03 3.68 3.80
CA LEU A 42 -6.45 2.45 4.34
C LEU A 42 -7.19 1.20 3.84
N LEU A 43 -8.53 1.24 3.78
CA LEU A 43 -9.34 0.12 3.33
C LEU A 43 -9.10 -0.18 1.83
N ILE A 44 -9.06 0.85 0.99
CA ILE A 44 -8.81 0.69 -0.45
C ILE A 44 -7.41 0.09 -0.71
N ILE A 45 -6.38 0.62 -0.04
CA ILE A 45 -5.02 0.11 -0.15
C ILE A 45 -4.94 -1.34 0.31
N THR A 46 -5.54 -1.67 1.46
CA THR A 46 -5.48 -3.03 2.00
C THR A 46 -6.06 -4.03 1.00
N ILE A 47 -7.20 -3.69 0.37
CA ILE A 47 -7.81 -4.54 -0.66
C ILE A 47 -6.88 -4.66 -1.89
N ASN A 48 -6.31 -3.55 -2.36
CA ASN A 48 -5.40 -3.57 -3.52
C ASN A 48 -4.12 -4.37 -3.24
N THR A 49 -3.49 -4.19 -2.09
CA THR A 49 -2.32 -4.96 -1.66
C THR A 49 -2.68 -6.45 -1.58
N VAL A 50 -3.83 -6.81 -1.00
CA VAL A 50 -4.26 -8.21 -0.98
C VAL A 50 -4.40 -8.77 -2.40
N PHE A 51 -5.03 -8.03 -3.32
CA PHE A 51 -5.12 -8.48 -4.70
C PHE A 51 -3.76 -8.57 -5.40
N ASP A 52 -2.84 -7.62 -5.17
CA ASP A 52 -1.53 -7.56 -5.84
C ASP A 52 -0.54 -8.64 -5.38
N HIS A 53 -0.74 -9.23 -4.20
CA HIS A 53 0.07 -10.36 -3.69
C HIS A 53 -0.65 -11.72 -3.74
N VAL A 54 -1.98 -11.77 -3.95
CA VAL A 54 -2.75 -13.03 -4.01
C VAL A 54 -3.07 -13.46 -5.45
N LEU A 55 -3.28 -12.51 -6.38
CA LEU A 55 -3.57 -12.76 -7.80
C LEU A 55 -2.34 -12.56 -8.67
#